data_AF-A0AAV3UJ50-F1
#
_entry.id   AF-A0AAV3UJ50-F1
#
_cell.length_a   1.000
_cell.length_b   1.000
_cell.length_c   1.000
_cell.angle_alpha   90.00
_cell.angle_beta   90.00
_cell.angle_gamma   90.00
#
_symmetry.space_group_name_H-M   'P 1'
#
loop_
_entity.id
_entity.type
_entity.pdbx_description
1 polymer ?
#
loop_
_entity_poly.entity_id
_entity_poly.type
_entity_poly.pdbx_seq_one_letter_code
_entity_poly.pdbx_strand_id
1 'polypeptide(L)' 'MMGDQLTNMIQPFWAVPALALAQLRARVILGYTTVTMVAGFIFMAIAITLLLEI' A
#
# COMPACT_ATOMS: atom_id res chain seq x y z
N MET A 1 -0.27 -13.28 6.27
CA MET A 1 -0.95 -13.67 5.01
C MET A 1 -0.76 -12.55 3.99
N MET A 2 -0.84 -12.79 2.68
CA MET A 2 -0.56 -11.74 1.66
C MET A 2 -1.46 -10.49 1.78
N GLY A 3 -2.73 -10.66 2.18
CA GLY A 3 -3.66 -9.53 2.38
C GLY A 3 -3.29 -8.61 3.55
N ASP A 4 -2.63 -9.13 4.57
CA ASP A 4 -2.19 -8.35 5.74
C ASP A 4 -1.13 -7.31 5.35
N GLN A 5 -0.16 -7.72 4.51
CA GLN A 5 0.85 -6.81 3.97
C GLN A 5 0.23 -5.74 3.06
N LEU A 6 -0.80 -6.10 2.29
CA LEU A 6 -1.51 -5.17 1.41
C LEU A 6 -2.23 -4.10 2.23
N THR A 7 -3.07 -4.47 3.20
CA THR A 7 -3.80 -3.49 4.02
C THR A 7 -2.87 -2.64 4.88
N ASN A 8 -1.72 -3.18 5.29
CA ASN A 8 -0.73 -2.44 6.07
C ASN A 8 -0.06 -1.30 5.28
N MET A 9 -0.23 -1.22 3.95
CA MET A 9 0.22 -0.07 3.16
C MET A 9 -0.51 1.22 3.54
N ILE A 10 -1.75 1.16 4.05
CA ILE A 10 -2.48 2.36 4.52
C ILE A 10 -1.85 2.97 5.78
N GLN A 11 -1.06 2.17 6.52
CA GLN A 11 -0.35 2.57 7.72
C GLN A 11 1.16 2.60 7.45
N PRO A 12 1.72 3.72 6.98
CA PRO A 12 3.11 3.80 6.56
C PRO A 12 4.07 3.97 7.75
N PHE A 13 3.97 3.13 8.79
CA PHE A 13 4.87 3.16 9.94
C PHE A 13 6.32 2.88 9.54
N TRP A 14 6.51 2.07 8.51
CA TRP A 14 7.81 1.82 7.87
C TRP A 14 8.43 3.08 7.28
N ALA A 15 7.64 4.10 6.91
CA ALA A 15 8.14 5.34 6.32
C ALA A 15 8.48 6.43 7.35
N VAL A 16 8.02 6.29 8.61
CA VAL A 16 8.23 7.30 9.66
C VAL A 16 9.72 7.64 9.88
N PRO A 17 10.65 6.67 9.92
CA PRO A 17 12.08 6.97 10.08
C PRO A 17 12.64 7.79 8.90
N ALA A 18 12.28 7.43 7.67
CA ALA A 18 12.73 8.14 6.47
C ALA A 18 12.16 9.56 6.38
N LEU A 19 10.90 9.74 6.78
CA LEU A 19 10.25 11.04 6.83
C LEU A 19 10.88 11.96 7.88
N ALA A 20 11.32 11.41 9.02
CA ALA A 20 12.06 12.15 10.03
C ALA A 20 13.42 12.64 9.48
N LEU A 21 14.13 11.81 8.73
CA LEU A 21 15.38 12.21 8.07
C LEU A 21 15.15 13.29 7.00
N ALA A 22 14.06 13.18 6.24
CA ALA A 22 13.69 14.14 5.20
C ALA A 22 12.99 15.41 5.73
N GLN A 23 12.72 15.50 7.04
CA GLN A 23 11.95 16.58 7.67
C GLN A 23 10.57 16.80 7.00
N LEU A 24 9.95 15.71 6.55
CA LEU A 24 8.65 15.72 5.90
C LEU A 24 7.53 15.29 6.84
N ARG A 25 6.33 15.84 6.65
CA ARG A 25 5.15 15.47 7.44
C ARG A 25 4.58 14.13 6.99
N ALA A 26 4.23 13.23 7.91
CA ALA A 26 3.63 11.93 7.56
C ALA A 26 2.36 12.03 6.66
N ARG A 27 1.60 13.13 6.76
CA ARG A 27 0.45 13.38 5.90
C ARG A 27 0.78 13.37 4.40
N VAL A 28 2.00 13.80 4.01
CA VAL A 28 2.34 13.82 2.57
C VAL A 28 2.47 12.43 1.98
N ILE A 29 2.85 11.41 2.75
CA ILE A 29 3.01 10.05 2.23
C ILE A 29 1.71 9.24 2.26
N LEU A 30 0.79 9.53 3.20
CA LEU A 30 -0.46 8.78 3.38
C LEU A 30 -1.30 8.71 2.10
N GLY A 31 -1.35 9.79 1.33
CA GLY A 31 -2.06 9.79 0.04
C GLY A 31 -1.46 8.80 -0.95
N TYR A 32 -0.13 8.81 -1.10
CA TYR A 32 0.57 7.89 -1.99
C TYR A 32 0.42 6.44 -1.54
N THR A 33 0.59 6.15 -0.25
CA THR A 33 0.49 4.76 0.23
C THR A 33 -0.93 4.21 0.13
N THR A 34 -1.95 5.06 0.27
CA THR A 34 -3.35 4.69 0.02
C THR A 34 -3.58 4.35 -1.46
N VAL A 35 -3.06 5.16 -2.39
CA VAL A 35 -3.16 4.86 -3.83
C VAL A 35 -2.46 3.55 -4.17
N THR A 36 -1.26 3.31 -3.64
CA THR A 36 -0.54 2.05 -3.83
C THR A 36 -1.32 0.86 -3.28
N MET A 37 -1.98 1.00 -2.12
CA MET A 37 -2.84 -0.04 -1.56
C MET A 37 -3.99 -0.40 -2.51
N VAL A 38 -4.68 0.61 -3.03
CA VAL A 38 -5.80 0.42 -3.97
C VAL A 38 -5.31 -0.23 -5.27
N ALA A 39 -4.18 0.23 -5.81
CA ALA A 39 -3.57 -0.38 -6.98
C ALA A 39 -3.20 -1.85 -6.75
N GLY A 40 -2.65 -2.19 -5.58
CA GLY A 40 -2.37 -3.57 -5.19
C GLY A 40 -3.63 -4.43 -5.05
N PHE A 41 -4.72 -3.85 -4.55
CA PHE A 41 -6.03 -4.52 -4.50
C PHE A 41 -6.58 -4.82 -5.89
N ILE A 42 -6.52 -3.85 -6.81
CA ILE A 42 -6.94 -4.02 -8.21
C ILE A 42 -6.09 -5.10 -8.88
N PHE A 43 -4.77 -5.03 -8.72
CA PHE A 43 -3.86 -6.01 -9.29
C PHE A 43 -4.14 -7.42 -8.77
N MET A 44 -4.31 -7.57 -7.44
CA MET A 44 -4.65 -8.86 -6.83
C MET A 44 -6.01 -9.38 -7.29
N ALA A 45 -7.01 -8.51 -7.42
CA ALA A 45 -8.33 -8.88 -7.93
C ALA A 45 -8.24 -9.40 -9.38
N ILE A 46 -7.56 -8.67 -10.27
CA ILE A 46 -7.34 -9.09 -11.66
C ILE A 46 -6.58 -10.41 -11.70
N ALA A 47 -5.48 -10.53 -10.95
CA ALA A 47 -4.66 -11.73 -10.92
C ALA A 47 -5.47 -12.95 -10.44
N ILE A 48 -6.32 -12.78 -9.41
CA ILE A 48 -7.20 -13.85 -8.93
C ILE A 48 -8.25 -14.20 -9.98
N THR A 49 -8.92 -13.22 -10.59
CA THR A 49 -9.91 -13.47 -11.65
C THR A 49 -9.30 -14.23 -12.82
N LEU A 50 -8.15 -13.78 -13.32
CA LEU A 50 -7.43 -14.46 -14.41
C LEU A 50 -6.94 -15.86 -14.03
N LEU A 51 -6.44 -16.04 -12.80
CA LEU A 51 -5.98 -17.34 -12.31
C LEU A 51 -7.13 -18.32 -12.06
N LEU A 52 -8.31 -17.82 -11.73
CA LEU A 52 -9.52 -18.63 -11.57
C LEU A 52 -10.20 -18.97 -12.91
N GLU A 53 -9.61 -18.56 -14.04
CA GLU A 53 -10.21 -18.69 -15.39
C GLU A 53 -11.65 -18.17 -15.47
N ILE A 54 -11.96 -17.12 -14.69
CA ILE A 54 -13.23 -16.38 -14.71
C ILE A 54 -13.08 -15.12 -15.57
#